data_AF-A0A841GZU9-F1
#
_entry.id   AF-A0A841GZU9-F1
#
_cell.length_a   1.000
_cell.length_b   1.000
_cell.length_c   1.000
_cell.angle_alpha   90.00
_cell.angle_beta   90.00
_cell.angle_gamma   90.00
#
_symmetry.space_group_name_H-M   'P 1'
#
loop_
_entity.id
_entity.type
_entity.pdbx_description
1 polymer ?
#
loop_
_entity_poly.entity_id
_entity_poly.type
_entity_poly.pdbx_seq_one_letter_code
_entity_poly.pdbx_strand_id
1 'polypeptide(L)'
;MAPLHARTVREAVTRLAEVLVRTGAVAHPDQMERMFSEARVRDLIHVGDRVLLPHLRTDAVDHLVVAVGIAPQPLAEAPGDVAAAVAQIVVLVLAPLSAADLYLQTVAALARVLRHDSVVERLVNARTAADVLQIAEMREIVIQPRLTVRDVMTQRVYRTSPDAPVQEVLDLIAEHKLRAVPVVGEGREVLGMVTDRDLLRYFLPGVQRPADATVVAWQETRVRDVMSRSVICVSEDQALAEVTGMLVSKDIERLPVVHEGQLTGFLTRGDILRKVFGFAASPVESSSDEG
;
A
#
# COMPACT_ATOMS: atom_id res chain seq x y z
N MET A 1 7.74 19.92 -14.80
CA MET A 1 6.72 19.21 -15.60
C MET A 1 7.28 19.02 -17.01
N ALA A 2 7.16 17.81 -17.57
CA ALA A 2 7.52 17.54 -18.96
C ALA A 2 6.31 16.91 -19.68
N PRO A 3 6.04 17.22 -20.95
CA PRO A 3 5.09 16.44 -21.75
C PRO A 3 5.55 14.98 -21.77
N LEU A 4 4.73 14.08 -21.23
CA LEU A 4 5.13 12.69 -21.06
C LEU A 4 4.76 11.90 -22.32
N HIS A 5 5.65 11.92 -23.31
CA HIS A 5 5.53 11.04 -24.47
C HIS A 5 5.97 9.62 -24.10
N ALA A 6 5.07 8.89 -23.44
CA ALA A 6 5.24 7.51 -23.00
C ALA A 6 3.96 6.73 -23.27
N ARG A 7 4.11 5.43 -23.57
CA ARG A 7 2.98 4.49 -23.72
C ARG A 7 2.84 3.56 -22.53
N THR A 8 3.92 3.37 -21.78
CA THR A 8 3.94 2.51 -20.59
C THR A 8 4.37 3.27 -19.34
N VAL A 9 3.99 2.74 -18.17
CA VAL A 9 4.42 3.28 -16.87
C VAL A 9 5.94 3.30 -16.75
N ARG A 10 6.62 2.24 -17.23
CA ARG A 10 8.09 2.16 -17.23
C ARG A 10 8.71 3.29 -18.06
N GLU A 11 8.25 3.46 -19.30
CA GLU A 11 8.74 4.56 -20.16
C GLU A 11 8.52 5.92 -19.51
N ALA A 12 7.34 6.15 -18.93
CA ALA A 12 7.00 7.38 -18.24
C ALA A 12 7.98 7.68 -17.10
N VAL A 13 8.26 6.69 -16.25
CA VAL A 13 9.21 6.82 -15.13
C VAL A 13 10.62 7.11 -15.63
N THR A 14 11.10 6.39 -16.65
CA THR A 14 12.42 6.64 -17.27
C THR A 14 12.52 8.06 -17.83
N ARG A 15 11.49 8.56 -18.53
CA ARG A 15 11.48 9.94 -19.05
C ARG A 15 11.51 10.97 -17.93
N LEU A 16 10.80 10.74 -16.83
CA LEU A 16 10.86 11.64 -15.67
C LEU A 16 12.25 11.65 -15.03
N ALA A 17 12.88 10.49 -14.90
CA ALA A 17 14.26 10.37 -14.43
C ALA A 17 15.24 11.16 -15.33
N GLU A 18 15.14 11.03 -16.65
CA GLU A 18 15.95 11.80 -17.62
C GLU A 18 15.75 13.32 -17.46
N VAL A 19 14.50 13.76 -17.24
CA VAL A 19 14.19 15.18 -16.99
C VAL A 19 14.85 15.67 -15.70
N LEU A 20 14.81 14.87 -14.63
CA LEU A 20 15.44 15.22 -13.36
C LEU A 20 16.97 15.35 -13.49
N VAL A 21 17.61 14.42 -14.21
CA VAL A 21 19.06 14.49 -14.50
C VAL A 21 19.37 15.76 -15.30
N ARG A 22 18.65 16.00 -16.41
CA ARG A 22 18.89 17.16 -17.29
C ARG A 22 18.67 18.51 -16.59
N THR A 23 17.76 18.57 -15.63
CA THR A 23 17.48 19.80 -14.87
C THR A 23 18.44 20.03 -13.70
N GLY A 24 19.38 19.10 -13.46
CA GLY A 24 20.33 19.18 -12.34
C GLY A 24 19.69 18.89 -10.98
N ALA A 25 18.50 18.28 -10.95
CA ALA A 25 17.82 17.90 -9.71
C ALA A 25 18.41 16.61 -9.09
N VAL A 26 19.23 15.87 -9.84
CA VAL A 26 19.91 14.65 -9.39
C VAL A 26 21.37 14.96 -9.09
N ALA A 27 21.83 14.61 -7.90
CA ALA A 27 23.20 14.85 -7.45
C ALA A 27 24.20 13.88 -8.09
N HIS A 28 23.79 12.62 -8.28
CA HIS A 28 24.63 11.56 -8.86
C HIS A 28 23.93 10.84 -10.04
N PRO A 29 23.98 11.40 -11.26
CA PRO A 29 23.33 10.83 -12.45
C PRO A 29 23.70 9.37 -12.74
N ASP A 30 24.97 8.99 -12.59
CA ASP A 30 25.43 7.63 -12.86
C ASP A 30 24.81 6.58 -11.91
N GLN A 31 24.45 6.98 -10.69
CA GLN A 31 23.72 6.11 -9.75
C GLN A 31 22.26 5.98 -10.18
N MET A 32 21.65 7.09 -10.59
CA MET A 32 20.28 7.13 -11.12
C MET A 32 20.13 6.21 -12.34
N GLU A 33 21.04 6.27 -13.31
CA GLU A 33 20.99 5.45 -14.53
C GLU A 33 21.07 3.95 -14.22
N ARG A 34 22.03 3.54 -13.38
CA ARG A 34 22.15 2.14 -12.92
C ARG A 34 20.87 1.65 -12.25
N MET A 35 20.33 2.48 -11.36
CA MET A 35 19.12 2.18 -10.64
C MET A 35 17.92 1.95 -11.58
N PHE A 36 17.70 2.78 -12.60
CA PHE A 36 16.60 2.53 -13.55
C PHE A 36 16.84 1.38 -14.53
N SER A 37 18.10 1.01 -14.79
CA SER A 37 18.41 -0.18 -15.59
C SER A 37 18.17 -1.50 -14.84
N GLU A 38 18.38 -1.50 -13.53
CA GLU A 38 18.33 -2.71 -12.68
C GLU A 38 17.03 -2.84 -11.89
N ALA A 39 16.39 -1.72 -11.55
CA ALA A 39 15.21 -1.72 -10.70
C ALA A 39 13.95 -2.09 -11.48
N ARG A 40 13.19 -3.03 -10.93
CA ARG A 40 11.74 -3.04 -11.13
C ARG A 40 11.18 -1.86 -10.31
N VAL A 41 10.30 -1.05 -10.88
CA VAL A 41 9.53 -0.04 -10.13
C VAL A 41 8.61 -0.81 -9.17
N ARG A 42 9.11 -1.14 -7.98
CA ARG A 42 8.44 -2.03 -7.01
C ARG A 42 7.50 -1.26 -6.08
N ASP A 43 7.87 -0.03 -5.75
CA ASP A 43 7.11 0.84 -4.86
C ASP A 43 6.31 1.84 -5.71
N LEU A 44 5.14 1.38 -6.16
CA LEU A 44 4.18 2.13 -6.96
C LEU A 44 2.85 2.23 -6.20
N ILE A 45 2.37 3.44 -5.96
CA ILE A 45 1.04 3.66 -5.38
C ILE A 45 0.09 4.07 -6.50
N HIS A 46 -1.05 3.40 -6.59
CA HIS A 46 -2.19 3.84 -7.38
C HIS A 46 -3.05 4.78 -6.54
N VAL A 47 -3.34 5.96 -7.08
CA VAL A 47 -4.28 6.91 -6.48
C VAL A 47 -5.44 7.11 -7.44
N GLY A 48 -6.57 6.48 -7.12
CA GLY A 48 -7.66 6.30 -8.06
C GLY A 48 -7.20 5.56 -9.32
N ASP A 49 -7.86 5.83 -10.44
CA ASP A 49 -7.63 5.15 -11.72
C ASP A 49 -6.86 6.03 -12.72
N ARG A 50 -6.28 7.15 -12.26
CA ARG A 50 -5.65 8.14 -13.16
C ARG A 50 -4.25 8.56 -12.74
N VAL A 51 -3.82 8.24 -11.52
CA VAL A 51 -2.56 8.72 -10.95
C VAL A 51 -1.71 7.56 -10.43
N LEU A 52 -0.43 7.61 -10.78
CA LEU A 52 0.61 6.74 -10.26
C LEU A 52 1.64 7.56 -9.50
N LEU A 53 2.02 7.07 -8.31
CA LEU A 53 3.10 7.61 -7.50
C LEU A 53 4.22 6.58 -7.34
N PRO A 54 5.09 6.41 -8.35
CA PRO A 54 6.33 5.70 -8.18
C PRO A 54 7.21 6.48 -7.20
N HIS A 55 7.71 5.80 -6.18
CA HIS A 55 8.43 6.43 -5.09
C HIS A 55 9.58 5.55 -4.65
N LEU A 56 10.73 6.16 -4.37
CA LEU A 56 11.95 5.43 -4.07
C LEU A 56 12.89 6.29 -3.23
N ARG A 57 13.62 5.61 -2.33
CA ARG A 57 14.78 6.21 -1.67
C ARG A 57 16.07 5.79 -2.37
N THR A 58 16.96 6.73 -2.59
CA THR A 58 18.18 6.53 -3.37
C THR A 58 19.29 7.43 -2.85
N ASP A 59 20.53 7.04 -3.08
CA ASP A 59 21.72 7.88 -2.90
C ASP A 59 21.94 8.84 -4.09
N ALA A 60 21.20 8.68 -5.19
CA ALA A 60 21.33 9.54 -6.37
C ALA A 60 20.90 11.01 -6.14
N VAL A 61 20.16 11.29 -5.06
CA VAL A 61 19.66 12.62 -4.71
C VAL A 61 20.05 12.98 -3.27
N ASP A 62 20.47 14.22 -3.05
CA ASP A 62 20.84 14.74 -1.71
C ASP A 62 19.64 15.36 -0.96
N HIS A 63 18.54 15.61 -1.66
CA HIS A 63 17.31 16.17 -1.12
C HIS A 63 16.09 15.51 -1.78
N LEU A 64 14.91 15.75 -1.22
CA LEU A 64 13.64 15.25 -1.77
C LEU A 64 13.37 15.92 -3.13
N VAL A 65 13.09 15.11 -4.14
CA VAL A 65 12.80 15.56 -5.51
C VAL A 65 11.48 14.96 -5.98
N VAL A 66 10.64 15.79 -6.59
CA VAL A 66 9.36 15.36 -7.17
C VAL A 66 9.30 15.77 -8.64
N ALA A 67 8.97 14.81 -9.52
CA ALA A 67 8.71 15.06 -10.92
C ALA A 67 7.27 14.67 -11.28
N VAL A 68 6.54 15.59 -11.90
CA VAL A 68 5.19 15.35 -12.42
C VAL A 68 5.23 15.25 -13.94
N GLY A 69 4.74 14.12 -14.45
CA GLY A 69 4.51 13.85 -15.86
C GLY A 69 3.03 13.62 -16.13
N ILE A 70 2.52 14.23 -17.20
CA ILE A 70 1.15 14.03 -17.68
C ILE A 70 1.24 13.46 -19.09
N ALA A 71 0.72 12.26 -19.27
CA ALA A 71 0.67 11.57 -20.54
C ALA A 71 -0.55 12.03 -21.35
N PRO A 72 -0.41 12.27 -22.66
CA PRO A 72 -1.51 12.70 -23.51
C PRO A 72 -2.55 11.59 -23.75
N GLN A 73 -2.17 10.34 -23.51
CA GLN A 73 -3.03 9.16 -23.54
C GLN A 73 -2.76 8.32 -22.29
N PRO A 74 -3.74 7.53 -21.80
CA PRO A 74 -3.50 6.63 -20.69
C PRO A 74 -2.35 5.66 -20.93
N LEU A 75 -1.57 5.40 -19.88
CA LEU A 75 -0.44 4.50 -19.87
C LEU A 75 -0.91 3.06 -19.62
N ALA A 76 -0.26 2.12 -20.31
CA ALA A 76 -0.40 0.68 -20.04
C ALA A 76 0.63 0.22 -18.99
N GLU A 77 0.27 -0.78 -18.19
CA GLU A 77 1.20 -1.40 -17.22
C GLU A 77 2.26 -2.28 -17.90
N ALA A 78 1.89 -2.99 -18.97
CA ALA A 78 2.78 -3.87 -19.74
C ALA A 78 2.59 -3.75 -21.26
N PRO A 79 3.61 -4.06 -22.08
CA PRO A 79 3.47 -4.09 -23.53
C PRO A 79 2.48 -5.17 -23.98
N GLY A 80 1.41 -4.77 -24.68
CA GLY A 80 0.44 -5.70 -25.27
C GLY A 80 -0.83 -5.94 -24.44
N ASP A 81 -0.96 -5.32 -23.27
CA ASP A 81 -2.20 -5.39 -22.49
C ASP A 81 -3.21 -4.36 -23.04
N VAL A 82 -4.27 -4.84 -23.70
CA VAL A 82 -5.30 -4.00 -24.35
C VAL A 82 -6.47 -3.71 -23.39
N ALA A 83 -6.41 -4.20 -22.15
CA ALA A 83 -7.44 -3.99 -21.13
C ALA A 83 -6.96 -3.11 -19.97
N ALA A 84 -7.78 -2.11 -19.65
CA ALA A 84 -7.63 -1.05 -18.65
C ALA A 84 -6.48 -0.05 -18.92
N ALA A 85 -6.84 1.08 -19.50
CA ALA A 85 -6.06 2.32 -19.43
C ALA A 85 -5.97 2.78 -17.96
N VAL A 86 -4.83 2.62 -17.28
CA VAL A 86 -4.78 2.66 -15.79
C VAL A 86 -4.29 4.00 -15.19
N ALA A 87 -3.59 4.85 -15.95
CA ALA A 87 -3.12 6.13 -15.42
C ALA A 87 -2.75 7.13 -16.51
N GLN A 88 -2.96 8.43 -16.27
CA GLN A 88 -2.48 9.52 -17.14
C GLN A 88 -1.44 10.40 -16.46
N ILE A 89 -1.39 10.40 -15.13
CA ILE A 89 -0.47 11.22 -14.34
C ILE A 89 0.52 10.30 -13.65
N VAL A 90 1.81 10.64 -13.74
CA VAL A 90 2.89 9.99 -13.00
C VAL A 90 3.60 11.02 -12.15
N VAL A 91 3.63 10.81 -10.84
CA VAL A 91 4.33 11.66 -9.87
C VAL A 91 5.48 10.86 -9.27
N LEU A 92 6.67 11.00 -9.84
CA LEU A 92 7.88 10.34 -9.36
C LEU A 92 8.42 11.09 -8.13
N VAL A 93 8.56 10.39 -7.01
CA VAL A 93 9.15 10.91 -5.77
C VAL A 93 10.47 10.20 -5.49
N LEU A 94 11.55 10.97 -5.38
CA LEU A 94 12.87 10.48 -4.98
C LEU A 94 13.26 11.14 -3.67
N ALA A 95 13.78 10.36 -2.74
CA ALA A 95 14.27 10.87 -1.47
C ALA A 95 15.65 10.29 -1.14
N PRO A 96 16.49 11.02 -0.38
CA PRO A 96 17.71 10.47 0.18
C PRO A 96 17.42 9.28 1.11
N LEU A 97 18.35 8.33 1.19
CA LEU A 97 18.25 7.19 2.13
C LEU A 97 18.12 7.63 3.60
N SER A 98 18.64 8.82 3.95
CA SER A 98 18.58 9.41 5.29
C SER A 98 17.22 10.04 5.65
N ALA A 99 16.35 10.31 4.68
CA ALA A 99 15.14 11.12 4.85
C ALA A 99 13.85 10.27 4.95
N ALA A 100 13.86 9.21 5.76
CA ALA A 100 12.76 8.23 5.82
C ALA A 100 11.39 8.83 6.17
N ASP A 101 11.33 9.70 7.19
CA ASP A 101 10.07 10.29 7.64
C ASP A 101 9.51 11.27 6.62
N LEU A 102 10.35 12.21 6.14
CA LEU A 102 9.97 13.22 5.16
C LEU A 102 9.52 12.57 3.84
N TYR A 103 10.17 11.49 3.42
CA TYR A 103 9.80 10.69 2.25
C TYR A 103 8.36 10.18 2.36
N LEU A 104 8.03 9.45 3.42
CA LEU A 104 6.68 8.90 3.59
C LEU A 104 5.63 9.99 3.78
N GLN A 105 5.94 11.03 4.54
CA GLN A 105 5.03 12.16 4.73
C GLN A 105 4.73 12.86 3.41
N THR A 106 5.72 13.01 2.53
CA THR A 106 5.55 13.57 1.19
C THR A 106 4.65 12.70 0.34
N VAL A 107 4.96 11.40 0.25
CA VAL A 107 4.18 10.43 -0.55
C VAL A 107 2.73 10.42 -0.09
N ALA A 108 2.49 10.41 1.22
CA ALA A 108 1.16 10.43 1.79
C ALA A 108 0.41 11.76 1.54
N ALA A 109 1.10 12.90 1.67
CA ALA A 109 0.53 14.21 1.39
C ALA A 109 0.12 14.34 -0.09
N LEU A 110 0.99 13.93 -1.01
CA LEU A 110 0.70 13.88 -2.44
C LEU A 110 -0.48 12.95 -2.73
N ALA A 111 -0.45 11.72 -2.20
CA ALA A 111 -1.55 10.78 -2.39
C ALA A 111 -2.88 11.32 -1.87
N ARG A 112 -2.89 12.07 -0.76
CA ARG A 112 -4.10 12.71 -0.22
C ARG A 112 -4.65 13.79 -1.14
N VAL A 113 -3.79 14.66 -1.65
CA VAL A 113 -4.19 15.75 -2.56
C VAL A 113 -4.69 15.18 -3.90
N LEU A 114 -4.00 14.16 -4.42
CA LEU A 114 -4.29 13.53 -5.71
C LEU A 114 -5.50 12.59 -5.67
N ARG A 115 -6.11 12.35 -4.50
CA ARG A 115 -7.41 11.67 -4.39
C ARG A 115 -8.60 12.57 -4.78
N HIS A 116 -8.41 13.88 -4.84
CA HIS A 116 -9.49 14.79 -5.23
C HIS A 116 -9.59 14.89 -6.75
N ASP A 117 -10.73 14.46 -7.30
CA ASP A 117 -10.98 14.49 -8.76
C ASP A 117 -10.79 15.89 -9.36
N SER A 118 -11.15 16.95 -8.63
CA SER A 118 -10.95 18.34 -9.06
C SER A 118 -9.47 18.70 -9.28
N VAL A 119 -8.57 18.15 -8.47
CA VAL A 119 -7.12 18.32 -8.63
C VAL A 119 -6.63 17.52 -9.84
N VAL A 120 -7.06 16.26 -9.95
CA VAL A 120 -6.69 15.36 -11.05
C VAL A 120 -7.11 15.95 -12.40
N GLU A 121 -8.35 16.44 -12.52
CA GLU A 121 -8.84 17.05 -13.76
C GLU A 121 -8.04 18.30 -14.17
N ARG A 122 -7.68 19.16 -13.20
CA ARG A 122 -6.83 20.32 -13.49
C ARG A 122 -5.42 19.91 -13.91
N LEU A 123 -4.86 18.87 -13.29
CA LEU A 123 -3.55 18.33 -13.67
C LEU A 123 -3.55 17.77 -15.08
N VAL A 124 -4.57 17.01 -15.48
CA VAL A 124 -4.67 16.46 -16.85
C VAL A 124 -4.70 17.57 -17.92
N ASN A 125 -5.30 18.70 -17.57
CA ASN A 125 -5.39 19.87 -18.45
C ASN A 125 -4.17 20.78 -18.39
N ALA A 126 -3.25 20.59 -17.43
CA ALA A 126 -2.01 21.34 -17.34
C ALA A 126 -1.10 21.07 -18.55
N ARG A 127 -0.45 22.11 -19.05
CA ARG A 127 0.48 22.08 -20.20
C ARG A 127 1.86 22.59 -19.83
N THR A 128 1.99 23.28 -18.71
CA THR A 128 3.25 23.79 -18.18
C THR A 128 3.41 23.54 -16.68
N ALA A 129 4.64 23.65 -16.17
CA ALA A 129 4.87 23.63 -14.73
C ALA A 129 4.14 24.78 -14.00
N ALA A 130 3.96 25.93 -14.66
CA ALA A 130 3.24 27.06 -14.10
C ALA A 130 1.76 26.72 -13.89
N ASP A 131 1.13 25.98 -14.80
CA ASP A 131 -0.28 25.56 -14.68
C ASP A 131 -0.48 24.63 -13.47
N VAL A 132 0.46 23.70 -13.25
CA VAL A 132 0.45 22.81 -12.08
C VAL A 132 0.58 23.64 -10.80
N LEU A 133 1.47 24.63 -10.79
CA LEU A 133 1.59 25.55 -9.66
C LEU A 133 0.35 26.45 -9.53
N GLN A 134 -0.49 26.66 -10.53
CA GLN A 134 -1.73 27.42 -10.31
C GLN A 134 -2.81 26.63 -9.55
N ILE A 135 -2.64 25.32 -9.39
CA ILE A 135 -3.53 24.48 -8.59
C ILE A 135 -3.23 24.72 -7.12
N ALA A 136 -4.14 25.40 -6.41
CA ALA A 136 -3.94 25.82 -5.02
C ALA A 136 -3.57 24.65 -4.10
N GLU A 137 -4.26 23.51 -4.23
CA GLU A 137 -4.04 22.31 -3.42
C GLU A 137 -2.65 21.68 -3.68
N MET A 138 -2.08 21.87 -4.87
CA MET A 138 -0.71 21.43 -5.19
C MET A 138 0.34 22.39 -4.62
N ARG A 139 0.03 23.68 -4.51
CA ARG A 139 0.92 24.69 -3.89
C ARG A 139 0.91 24.63 -2.37
N GLU A 140 -0.23 24.30 -1.80
CA GLU A 140 -0.49 24.30 -0.36
C GLU A 140 -0.41 22.90 0.22
N ILE A 141 0.34 21.98 -0.41
CA ILE A 141 0.58 20.65 0.15
C ILE A 141 1.27 20.81 1.49
N VAL A 142 0.55 20.44 2.55
CA VAL A 142 1.09 20.41 3.90
C VAL A 142 1.65 19.01 4.18
N ILE A 143 2.97 18.95 4.33
CA ILE A 143 3.65 17.77 4.87
C ILE A 143 3.39 17.78 6.38
N GLN A 144 2.62 16.81 6.87
CA GLN A 144 2.36 16.72 8.29
C GLN A 144 3.64 16.32 9.04
N PRO A 145 3.92 16.92 10.20
CA PRO A 145 5.18 16.69 10.92
C PRO A 145 5.28 15.29 11.51
N ARG A 146 4.18 14.52 11.54
CA ARG A 146 4.12 13.17 12.09
C ARG A 146 3.47 12.24 11.07
N LEU A 147 4.01 11.03 10.97
CA LEU A 147 3.39 9.94 10.23
C LEU A 147 2.22 9.37 11.02
N THR A 148 1.12 9.10 10.31
CA THR A 148 -0.09 8.49 10.85
C THR A 148 -0.28 7.07 10.33
N VAL A 149 -1.17 6.31 10.96
CA VAL A 149 -1.56 4.98 10.47
C VAL A 149 -2.10 5.04 9.03
N ARG A 150 -2.89 6.06 8.70
CA ARG A 150 -3.46 6.29 7.37
C ARG A 150 -2.42 6.28 6.26
N ASP A 151 -1.22 6.75 6.56
CA ASP A 151 -0.13 6.90 5.58
C ASP A 151 0.51 5.56 5.22
N VAL A 152 0.48 4.59 6.14
CA VAL A 152 1.15 3.28 5.96
C VAL A 152 0.20 2.10 5.83
N MET A 153 -1.05 2.20 6.27
CA MET A 153 -2.03 1.11 6.20
C MET A 153 -2.35 0.66 4.77
N THR A 154 -2.95 -0.52 4.66
CA THR A 154 -3.59 -1.02 3.45
C THR A 154 -5.09 -0.72 3.49
N GLN A 155 -5.61 -0.02 2.49
CA GLN A 155 -7.03 0.40 2.43
C GLN A 155 -7.97 -0.66 1.86
N ARG A 156 -7.49 -1.49 0.94
CA ARG A 156 -8.26 -2.62 0.37
C ARG A 156 -8.13 -3.82 1.29
N VAL A 157 -9.07 -3.97 2.21
CA VAL A 157 -9.05 -5.00 3.25
C VAL A 157 -10.02 -6.12 2.89
N TYR A 158 -9.49 -7.34 2.74
CA TYR A 158 -10.31 -8.55 2.76
C TYR A 158 -10.99 -8.68 4.11
N ARG A 159 -12.29 -8.92 4.11
CA ARG A 159 -13.12 -9.00 5.33
C ARG A 159 -14.22 -10.03 5.13
N THR A 160 -14.81 -10.48 6.23
CA THR A 160 -15.92 -11.44 6.21
C THR A 160 -17.06 -11.03 7.15
N SER A 161 -18.21 -11.67 7.00
CA SER A 161 -19.38 -11.50 7.89
C SER A 161 -19.35 -12.55 9.01
N PRO A 162 -19.85 -12.26 10.22
CA PRO A 162 -19.98 -13.25 11.30
C PRO A 162 -20.84 -14.46 10.91
N ASP A 163 -21.75 -14.30 9.97
CA ASP A 163 -22.66 -15.34 9.51
C ASP A 163 -22.12 -16.13 8.32
N ALA A 164 -21.00 -15.71 7.71
CA ALA A 164 -20.40 -16.43 6.60
C ALA A 164 -19.96 -17.85 7.01
N PRO A 165 -20.00 -18.83 6.09
CA PRO A 165 -19.35 -20.12 6.27
C PRO A 165 -17.84 -19.93 6.51
N VAL A 166 -17.25 -20.70 7.42
CA VAL A 166 -15.80 -20.63 7.67
C VAL A 166 -14.97 -21.00 6.43
N GLN A 167 -15.54 -21.82 5.53
CA GLN A 167 -14.92 -22.16 4.25
C GLN A 167 -14.48 -20.90 3.47
N GLU A 168 -15.30 -19.86 3.43
CA GLU A 168 -14.96 -18.62 2.73
C GLU A 168 -13.69 -17.96 3.30
N VAL A 169 -13.50 -18.04 4.63
CA VAL A 169 -12.30 -17.49 5.28
C VAL A 169 -11.07 -18.37 5.01
N LEU A 170 -11.23 -19.69 4.97
CA LEU A 170 -10.16 -20.62 4.60
C LEU A 170 -9.68 -20.36 3.17
N ASP A 171 -10.62 -20.19 2.24
CA ASP A 171 -10.32 -19.89 0.83
C ASP A 171 -9.59 -18.54 0.72
N LEU A 172 -10.10 -17.48 1.38
CA LEU A 172 -9.42 -16.18 1.44
C LEU A 172 -7.98 -16.27 1.97
N ILE A 173 -7.76 -17.05 3.04
CA ILE A 173 -6.43 -17.23 3.63
C ILE A 173 -5.51 -17.98 2.67
N ALA A 174 -5.98 -19.05 2.04
CA ALA A 174 -5.19 -19.88 1.13
C ALA A 174 -4.86 -19.14 -0.18
N GLU A 175 -5.87 -18.57 -0.84
CA GLU A 175 -5.74 -17.93 -2.15
C GLU A 175 -4.94 -16.63 -2.09
N HIS A 176 -5.23 -15.79 -1.08
CA HIS A 176 -4.59 -14.48 -0.96
C HIS A 176 -3.41 -14.47 0.02
N LYS A 177 -2.99 -15.65 0.52
CA LYS A 177 -1.88 -15.83 1.46
C LYS A 177 -2.03 -14.95 2.71
N LEU A 178 -3.26 -14.78 3.18
CA LEU A 178 -3.58 -13.94 4.33
C LEU A 178 -3.28 -14.71 5.63
N ARG A 179 -2.95 -13.98 6.69
CA ARG A 179 -2.76 -14.57 8.04
C ARG A 179 -3.91 -14.23 8.99
N ALA A 180 -4.75 -13.28 8.61
CA ALA A 180 -5.96 -12.94 9.34
C ALA A 180 -6.95 -12.18 8.46
N VAL A 181 -8.22 -12.26 8.86
CA VAL A 181 -9.34 -11.60 8.22
C VAL A 181 -10.21 -10.93 9.30
N PRO A 182 -10.42 -9.60 9.26
CA PRO A 182 -11.38 -8.94 10.13
C PRO A 182 -12.81 -9.38 9.82
N VAL A 183 -13.59 -9.59 10.88
CA VAL A 183 -15.02 -9.89 10.82
C VAL A 183 -15.78 -8.61 11.07
N VAL A 184 -16.64 -8.24 10.12
CA VAL A 184 -17.40 -6.99 10.18
C VAL A 184 -18.91 -7.23 10.10
N GLY A 185 -19.68 -6.35 10.72
CA GLY A 185 -21.13 -6.29 10.52
C GLY A 185 -21.52 -5.52 9.27
N GLU A 186 -22.84 -5.34 9.08
CA GLU A 186 -23.39 -4.65 7.90
C GLU A 186 -22.92 -3.20 7.80
N GLY A 187 -22.75 -2.52 8.94
CA GLY A 187 -22.26 -1.14 9.03
C GLY A 187 -20.73 -1.01 8.94
N ARG A 188 -20.01 -2.10 8.62
CA ARG A 188 -18.54 -2.20 8.62
C ARG A 188 -17.89 -2.03 9.99
N GLU A 189 -18.65 -2.10 11.07
CA GLU A 189 -18.12 -2.17 12.42
C GLU A 189 -17.33 -3.46 12.62
N VAL A 190 -16.20 -3.39 13.32
CA VAL A 190 -15.35 -4.56 13.58
C VAL A 190 -15.96 -5.37 14.73
N LEU A 191 -16.46 -6.55 14.43
CA LEU A 191 -17.09 -7.48 15.40
C LEU A 191 -16.10 -8.52 15.94
N GLY A 192 -15.05 -8.79 15.17
CA GLY A 192 -14.07 -9.81 15.51
C GLY A 192 -12.94 -9.90 14.51
N MET A 193 -12.07 -10.89 14.71
CA MET A 193 -10.99 -11.22 13.80
C MET A 193 -10.78 -12.73 13.81
N VAL A 194 -10.53 -13.29 12.64
CA VAL A 194 -10.14 -14.69 12.48
C VAL A 194 -8.69 -14.73 12.01
N THR A 195 -7.85 -15.50 12.69
CA THR A 195 -6.47 -15.75 12.26
C THR A 195 -6.29 -17.20 11.80
N ASP A 196 -5.28 -17.45 10.98
CA ASP A 196 -4.85 -18.80 10.64
C ASP A 196 -4.62 -19.68 11.88
N ARG A 197 -4.03 -19.08 12.93
CA ARG A 197 -3.81 -19.71 14.24
C ARG A 197 -5.11 -20.08 14.94
N ASP A 198 -6.12 -19.23 14.88
CA ASP A 198 -7.43 -19.50 15.48
C ASP A 198 -8.11 -20.68 14.78
N LEU A 199 -8.06 -20.71 13.44
CA LEU A 199 -8.61 -21.80 12.63
C LEU A 199 -7.89 -23.12 12.92
N LEU A 200 -6.54 -23.11 12.93
CA LEU A 200 -5.75 -24.31 13.27
C LEU A 200 -6.06 -24.79 14.69
N ARG A 201 -6.19 -23.88 15.66
CA ARG A 201 -6.54 -24.25 17.04
C ARG A 201 -7.94 -24.85 17.13
N TYR A 202 -8.88 -24.34 16.36
CA TYR A 202 -10.28 -24.77 16.40
C TYR A 202 -10.51 -26.12 15.70
N PHE A 203 -9.95 -26.30 14.49
CA PHE A 203 -10.19 -27.51 13.69
C PHE A 203 -9.19 -28.64 13.93
N LEU A 204 -7.96 -28.29 14.36
CA LEU A 204 -6.90 -29.27 14.68
C LEU A 204 -6.45 -29.18 16.15
N PRO A 205 -7.37 -29.28 17.12
CA PRO A 205 -7.03 -29.18 18.55
C PRO A 205 -6.05 -30.28 18.99
N GLY A 206 -6.08 -31.44 18.31
CA GLY A 206 -5.21 -32.59 18.56
C GLY A 206 -3.71 -32.33 18.31
N VAL A 207 -3.38 -31.33 17.48
CA VAL A 207 -1.98 -30.94 17.22
C VAL A 207 -1.36 -30.23 18.44
N GLN A 208 -2.18 -29.57 19.26
CA GLN A 208 -1.73 -28.90 20.49
C GLN A 208 -2.00 -29.75 21.75
N ARG A 209 -2.97 -30.68 21.73
CA ARG A 209 -3.30 -31.61 22.82
C ARG A 209 -3.65 -33.00 22.26
N PRO A 210 -2.70 -33.96 22.25
CA PRO A 210 -2.86 -35.26 21.59
C PRO A 210 -3.96 -36.16 22.17
N ALA A 211 -4.50 -35.87 23.35
CA ALA A 211 -5.52 -36.68 23.99
C ALA A 211 -6.92 -36.06 23.80
N ASP A 212 -7.81 -36.81 23.14
CA ASP A 212 -9.27 -36.64 23.07
C ASP A 212 -9.87 -35.51 22.20
N ALA A 213 -9.12 -34.99 21.23
CA ALA A 213 -9.63 -33.91 20.38
C ALA A 213 -10.24 -34.44 19.07
N THR A 214 -11.56 -34.32 18.90
CA THR A 214 -12.27 -34.66 17.66
C THR A 214 -12.04 -33.57 16.61
N VAL A 215 -11.74 -33.96 15.36
CA VAL A 215 -11.68 -33.01 14.24
C VAL A 215 -13.10 -32.48 13.99
N VAL A 216 -13.26 -31.16 14.01
CA VAL A 216 -14.54 -30.51 13.77
C VAL A 216 -14.77 -30.38 12.26
N ALA A 217 -15.95 -30.78 11.77
CA ALA A 217 -16.33 -30.58 10.38
C ALA A 217 -16.55 -29.08 10.11
N TRP A 218 -15.70 -28.48 9.29
CA TRP A 218 -15.79 -27.06 8.92
C TRP A 218 -16.98 -26.70 8.04
N GLN A 219 -17.63 -27.67 7.36
CA GLN A 219 -18.68 -27.40 6.37
C GLN A 219 -19.92 -26.70 6.97
N GLU A 220 -20.18 -26.89 8.26
CA GLU A 220 -21.34 -26.29 8.94
C GLU A 220 -20.95 -25.17 9.93
N THR A 221 -19.66 -24.88 10.07
CA THR A 221 -19.16 -23.90 11.03
C THR A 221 -19.29 -22.48 10.48
N ARG A 222 -19.78 -21.52 11.28
CA ARG A 222 -19.83 -20.11 10.92
C ARG A 222 -18.65 -19.34 11.52
N VAL A 223 -18.30 -18.23 10.87
CA VAL A 223 -17.20 -17.36 11.30
C VAL A 223 -17.33 -16.93 12.77
N ARG A 224 -18.54 -16.59 13.22
CA ARG A 224 -18.80 -16.20 14.62
C ARG A 224 -18.46 -17.26 15.67
N ASP A 225 -18.38 -18.53 15.26
CA ASP A 225 -18.09 -19.66 16.14
C ASP A 225 -16.58 -19.78 16.40
N VAL A 226 -15.75 -19.27 15.49
CA VAL A 226 -14.28 -19.37 15.54
C VAL A 226 -13.58 -18.03 15.77
N MET A 227 -14.25 -16.90 15.55
CA MET A 227 -13.63 -15.58 15.66
C MET A 227 -13.26 -15.17 17.08
N SER A 228 -12.16 -14.43 17.20
CA SER A 228 -11.80 -13.69 18.41
C SER A 228 -12.61 -12.38 18.48
N ARG A 229 -13.32 -12.16 19.60
CA ARG A 229 -14.14 -10.95 19.83
C ARG A 229 -13.37 -9.78 20.45
N SER A 230 -12.27 -10.05 21.13
CA SER A 230 -11.42 -9.02 21.73
C SER A 230 -10.39 -8.53 20.72
N VAL A 231 -10.78 -7.56 19.91
CA VAL A 231 -9.94 -7.02 18.82
C VAL A 231 -9.48 -5.62 19.18
N ILE A 232 -8.16 -5.44 19.22
CA ILE A 232 -7.56 -4.11 19.33
C ILE A 232 -7.59 -3.48 17.94
N CYS A 233 -8.26 -2.33 17.83
CA CYS A 233 -8.28 -1.51 16.62
C CYS A 233 -7.49 -0.23 16.86
N VAL A 234 -7.00 0.38 15.78
CA VAL A 234 -6.36 1.71 15.81
C VAL A 234 -7.10 2.68 14.92
N SER A 235 -7.03 3.96 15.25
CA SER A 235 -7.56 5.01 14.38
C SER A 235 -6.61 5.26 13.21
N GLU A 236 -7.15 5.55 12.04
CA GLU A 236 -6.34 5.95 10.88
C GLU A 236 -5.54 7.24 11.14
N ASP A 237 -6.02 8.13 12.03
CA ASP A 237 -5.36 9.40 12.34
C ASP A 237 -4.37 9.29 13.51
N GLN A 238 -4.23 8.10 14.11
CA GLN A 238 -3.29 7.88 15.21
C GLN A 238 -1.84 7.98 14.71
N ALA A 239 -0.96 8.54 15.55
CA ALA A 239 0.46 8.64 15.24
C ALA A 239 1.10 7.24 15.11
N LEU A 240 1.84 7.02 14.01
CA LEU A 240 2.44 5.73 13.71
C LEU A 240 3.40 5.26 14.80
N ALA A 241 4.16 6.20 15.40
CA ALA A 241 5.11 5.92 16.47
C ALA A 241 4.46 5.32 17.73
N GLU A 242 3.24 5.75 18.05
CA GLU A 242 2.48 5.21 19.19
C GLU A 242 1.99 3.79 18.89
N VAL A 243 1.51 3.58 17.66
CA VAL A 243 1.02 2.27 17.20
C VAL A 243 2.16 1.25 17.11
N THR A 244 3.34 1.65 16.61
CA THR A 244 4.53 0.76 16.61
C THR A 244 4.95 0.39 18.02
N GLY A 245 4.96 1.32 18.97
CA GLY A 245 5.21 1.04 20.38
C GLY A 245 4.22 0.01 20.95
N MET A 246 2.93 0.13 20.59
CA MET A 246 1.91 -0.84 20.98
C MET A 246 2.10 -2.21 20.33
N LEU A 247 2.40 -2.27 19.03
CA LEU A 247 2.64 -3.52 18.29
C LEU A 247 3.78 -4.33 18.92
N VAL A 248 4.86 -3.67 19.34
CA VAL A 248 6.01 -4.31 19.99
C VAL A 248 5.67 -4.74 21.41
N SER A 249 5.13 -3.84 22.24
CA SER A 249 4.89 -4.12 23.65
C SER A 249 3.82 -5.18 23.93
N LYS A 250 2.80 -5.27 23.07
CA LYS A 250 1.69 -6.24 23.21
C LYS A 250 1.86 -7.48 22.34
N ASP A 251 2.99 -7.62 21.67
CA ASP A 251 3.26 -8.63 20.65
C ASP A 251 2.13 -8.82 19.62
N ILE A 252 1.64 -7.70 19.09
CA ILE A 252 0.59 -7.69 18.07
C ILE A 252 1.26 -7.63 16.69
N GLU A 253 0.86 -8.52 15.79
CA GLU A 253 1.39 -8.58 14.42
C GLU A 253 0.62 -7.70 13.44
N ARG A 254 -0.67 -7.48 13.72
CA ARG A 254 -1.63 -6.87 12.80
C ARG A 254 -2.83 -6.26 13.52
N LEU A 255 -3.36 -5.18 12.95
CA LEU A 255 -4.43 -4.38 13.54
C LEU A 255 -5.44 -3.96 12.45
N PRO A 256 -6.74 -4.15 12.68
CA PRO A 256 -7.76 -3.41 11.94
C PRO A 256 -7.61 -1.91 12.20
N VAL A 257 -7.75 -1.13 11.14
CA VAL A 257 -7.76 0.34 11.20
C VAL A 257 -9.19 0.82 10.99
N VAL A 258 -9.63 1.72 11.86
CA VAL A 258 -10.99 2.24 11.87
C VAL A 258 -11.04 3.76 11.77
N HIS A 259 -12.13 4.27 11.19
CA HIS A 259 -12.54 5.66 11.23
C HIS A 259 -14.03 5.71 11.60
N GLU A 260 -14.40 6.50 12.61
CA GLU A 260 -15.78 6.58 13.11
C GLU A 260 -16.41 5.20 13.42
N GLY A 261 -15.60 4.27 13.94
CA GLY A 261 -16.03 2.90 14.28
C GLY A 261 -16.13 1.93 13.11
N GLN A 262 -15.92 2.40 11.87
CA GLN A 262 -15.98 1.57 10.66
C GLN A 262 -14.58 1.15 10.20
N LEU A 263 -14.44 -0.09 9.70
CA LEU A 263 -13.20 -0.60 9.14
C LEU A 263 -12.80 0.15 7.86
N THR A 264 -11.73 0.94 7.91
CA THR A 264 -11.17 1.69 6.77
C THR A 264 -9.86 1.13 6.24
N GLY A 265 -9.16 0.32 7.04
CA GLY A 265 -7.88 -0.25 6.62
C GLY A 265 -7.39 -1.40 7.49
N PHE A 266 -6.21 -1.89 7.17
CA PHE A 266 -5.51 -2.94 7.90
C PHE A 266 -4.03 -2.60 7.95
N LEU A 267 -3.41 -2.79 9.11
CA LEU A 267 -2.01 -2.47 9.34
C LEU A 267 -1.28 -3.70 9.87
N THR A 268 -0.21 -4.11 9.18
CA THR A 268 0.69 -5.16 9.64
C THR A 268 2.09 -4.61 9.94
N ARG A 269 2.87 -5.32 10.76
CA ARG A 269 4.31 -5.03 10.91
C ARG A 269 5.04 -5.00 9.56
N GLY A 270 4.66 -5.87 8.63
CA GLY A 270 5.20 -5.93 7.27
C GLY A 270 4.89 -4.69 6.44
N ASP A 271 3.69 -4.11 6.57
CA ASP A 271 3.34 -2.86 5.88
C ASP A 271 4.21 -1.70 6.36
N ILE A 272 4.42 -1.62 7.67
CA ILE A 272 5.29 -0.61 8.29
C ILE A 272 6.72 -0.80 7.80
N LEU A 273 7.27 -2.01 7.88
CA LEU A 273 8.65 -2.25 7.45
C LEU A 273 8.87 -1.97 5.96
N ARG A 274 7.95 -2.43 5.11
CA ARG A 274 8.01 -2.21 3.66
C ARG A 274 7.98 -0.73 3.32
N LYS A 275 7.03 0.03 3.88
CA LYS A 275 6.87 1.45 3.56
C LYS A 275 7.95 2.32 4.20
N VAL A 276 8.31 2.08 5.46
CA VAL A 276 9.31 2.89 6.19
C VAL A 276 10.72 2.63 5.71
N PHE A 277 11.06 1.36 5.42
CA PHE A 277 12.43 0.98 5.09
C PHE A 277 12.63 0.56 3.63
N GLY A 278 11.59 0.54 2.80
CA GLY A 278 11.70 0.12 1.39
C GLY A 278 12.10 -1.34 1.22
N PHE A 279 11.88 -2.19 2.24
CA PHE A 279 12.20 -3.61 2.14
C PHE A 279 11.22 -4.30 1.19
N ALA A 280 11.75 -4.91 0.13
CA ALA A 280 10.97 -5.79 -0.71
C ALA A 280 10.45 -6.98 0.12
N ALA A 281 9.17 -7.32 -0.02
CA ALA A 281 8.74 -8.67 0.33
C ALA A 281 9.45 -9.62 -0.64
N SER A 282 10.21 -10.60 -0.12
CA SER A 282 10.60 -11.74 -0.94
C SER A 282 9.31 -12.37 -1.49
N PRO A 283 9.22 -12.69 -2.79
CA PRO A 283 8.25 -13.67 -3.23
C PRO A 283 8.50 -14.90 -2.36
N VAL A 284 7.47 -15.38 -1.66
CA VAL A 284 7.51 -16.75 -1.16
C VAL A 284 7.64 -17.59 -2.42
N GLU A 285 8.85 -18.12 -2.66
CA GLU A 285 9.12 -19.05 -3.75
C GLU A 285 8.04 -20.13 -3.68
N SER A 286 7.23 -20.21 -4.73
CA SER A 286 6.47 -21.42 -4.98
C SER A 286 7.52 -22.49 -5.23
N SER A 287 7.85 -23.29 -4.22
CA SER A 287 8.54 -24.55 -4.40
C SER A 287 7.63 -25.44 -5.24
N SER A 288 7.77 -25.32 -6.55
CA SER A 288 7.59 -26.46 -7.45
C SER A 288 8.69 -27.45 -7.09
N ASP A 289 8.44 -28.25 -6.06
CA ASP A 289 9.11 -29.54 -5.95
C ASP A 289 8.42 -30.46 -6.94
N GLU A 290 9.10 -30.64 -8.07
CA GLU A 290 9.02 -31.86 -8.86
C GLU A 290 9.39 -33.04 -7.96
N GLY A 291 8.51 -34.04 -7.91
CA GLY A 291 8.69 -35.31 -7.20
C GLY A 291 7.49 -36.21 -7.41
#